data_AF-A0A257WEM2-F1
#
_entry.id   AF-A0A257WEM2-F1
#
_cell.length_a   1.000
_cell.length_b   1.000
_cell.length_c   1.000
_cell.angle_alpha   90.00
_cell.angle_beta   90.00
_cell.angle_gamma   90.00
#
_symmetry.space_group_name_H-M   'P 1'
#
loop_
_entity.id
_entity.type
_entity.pdbx_description
1 polymer ?
#
loop_
_entity_poly.entity_id
_entity_poly.type
_entity_poly.pdbx_seq_one_letter_code
_entity_poly.pdbx_strand_id
1 'polypeptide(L)' 'MRYLIVGLGNIGEEYRQTRHNIGFDIVDEFAAKHGGFFQTD' A
#
# COMPACT_ATOMS: atom_id res chain seq x y z
N MET A 1 20.80 6.55 -6.27
CA MET A 1 20.16 6.25 -4.96
C MET A 1 19.14 5.15 -5.18
N ARG A 2 18.98 4.21 -4.24
CA ARG A 2 17.90 3.22 -4.27
C ARG A 2 16.98 3.50 -3.09
N TYR A 3 15.67 3.44 -3.32
CA TYR A 3 14.65 3.64 -2.30
C TYR A 3 13.77 2.38 -2.21
N LEU A 4 13.26 2.12 -1.02
CA LEU A 4 12.24 1.12 -0.77
C LEU A 4 11.13 1.82 0.02
N ILE A 5 9.91 1.79 -0.51
CA ILE A 5 8.71 2.31 0.14
C ILE A 5 7.83 1.09 0.45
N VAL A 6 7.38 0.98 1.70
CA VAL A 6 6.59 -0.17 2.18
C VAL A 6 5.34 0.35 2.88
N GLY A 7 4.18 -0.21 2.53
CA GLY A 7 2.92 -0.02 3.24
C GLY A 7 2.68 -1.20 4.16
N LEU A 8 2.63 -0.97 5.48
CA LEU A 8 2.32 -2.02 6.46
C LEU A 8 0.81 -2.11 6.68
N GLY A 9 0.32 -3.32 6.92
CA GLY A 9 -1.08 -3.62 7.18
C GLY A 9 -1.35 -5.12 7.31
N ASN A 10 -2.59 -5.47 7.61
CA ASN A 10 -3.08 -6.85 7.64
C ASN A 10 -3.87 -7.17 6.36
N ILE A 11 -3.70 -8.39 5.83
CA ILE A 11 -4.47 -8.89 4.68
C ILE A 11 -5.86 -9.39 5.12
N GLY A 12 -6.87 -9.20 4.27
CA GLY A 12 -8.26 -9.60 4.53
C GLY A 12 -9.22 -8.41 4.51
N GLU A 13 -10.46 -8.64 4.07
CA GLU A 13 -11.50 -7.61 3.96
C GLU A 13 -11.91 -7.05 5.33
N GLU A 14 -11.81 -7.88 6.37
CA GLU A 14 -12.09 -7.51 7.76
C GLU A 14 -11.15 -6.44 8.32
N TYR A 15 -9.98 -6.24 7.71
CA TYR A 15 -9.01 -5.22 8.11
C TYR A 15 -9.06 -3.96 7.24
N ARG A 16 -9.93 -3.93 6.21
CA ARG A 16 -10.07 -2.78 5.32
C ARG A 16 -10.49 -1.54 6.11
N GLN A 17 -9.85 -0.40 5.82
CA GLN A 17 -10.07 0.89 6.47
C GLN A 17 -9.84 0.92 8.00
N THR A 18 -9.14 -0.07 8.55
CA THR A 18 -8.63 0.04 9.93
C THR A 18 -7.43 0.99 9.96
N ARG A 19 -7.22 1.69 11.09
CA ARG A 19 -6.04 2.56 11.25
C ARG A 19 -4.71 1.81 11.11
N HIS A 20 -4.71 0.50 11.38
CA HIS A 20 -3.54 -0.35 11.22
C HIS A 20 -3.15 -0.55 9.74
N ASN A 21 -4.09 -0.37 8.82
CA ASN A 21 -3.92 -0.57 7.38
C ASN A 21 -3.68 0.73 6.61
N ILE A 22 -3.50 1.88 7.29
CA ILE A 22 -3.23 3.15 6.61
C ILE A 22 -1.98 3.09 5.71
N GLY A 23 -1.04 2.19 6.01
CA GLY A 23 0.13 1.95 5.17
C GLY A 23 -0.24 1.46 3.77
N PHE A 24 -1.25 0.58 3.64
CA PHE A 24 -1.76 0.10 2.34
C PHE A 24 -2.40 1.25 1.55
N ASP A 25 -3.30 2.01 2.19
CA ASP A 25 -3.97 3.15 1.55
C ASP A 25 -2.95 4.19 1.02
N ILE A 26 -1.89 4.47 1.78
CA ILE A 26 -0.85 5.41 1.37
C ILE A 26 -0.08 4.92 0.14
N VAL A 27 0.32 3.64 0.11
CA VAL A 27 1.11 3.13 -1.02
C VAL A 27 0.28 2.93 -2.28
N ASP A 28 -1.02 2.63 -2.13
CA ASP A 28 -1.98 2.60 -3.24
C ASP A 28 -2.13 3.99 -3.87
N GLU A 29 -2.41 5.03 -3.06
CA GLU A 29 -2.52 6.41 -3.54
C GLU A 29 -1.21 6.94 -4.12
N PHE A 30 -0.08 6.58 -3.51
CA PHE A 30 1.24 6.94 -4.02
C PHE A 30 1.50 6.32 -5.40
N ALA A 31 1.20 5.03 -5.57
CA ALA A 31 1.37 4.34 -6.85
C ALA A 31 0.45 4.96 -7.91
N ALA A 32 -0.84 5.14 -7.61
CA ALA A 32 -1.81 5.75 -8.52
C ALA A 32 -1.37 7.15 -8.99
N LYS A 33 -0.90 8.00 -8.06
CA LYS A 33 -0.42 9.35 -8.37
C LYS A 33 0.81 9.39 -9.28
N HIS A 34 1.64 8.35 -9.25
CA HIS A 34 2.88 8.28 -10.04
C HIS A 34 2.80 7.28 -11.20
N GLY A 35 1.62 6.76 -11.52
CA GLY A 35 1.42 5.79 -12.60
C GLY A 35 2.04 4.40 -12.34
N GLY A 36 2.28 4.07 -11.07
CA GLY A 36 2.73 2.75 -10.63
C GLY A 36 1.57 1.78 -10.44
N PHE A 37 1.87 0.48 -10.50
CA PHE A 37 0.94 -0.61 -10.23
C PHE A 37 1.64 -1.69 -9.43
N PHE A 38 0.91 -2.33 -8.52
CA PHE A 38 1.40 -3.52 -7.81
C PHE A 38 1.24 -4.74 -8.71
N GLN A 39 2.21 -5.64 -8.60
CA GLN A 39 2.19 -6.94 -9.25
C GLN A 39 2.57 -8.00 -8.22
N THR A 40 1.83 -9.10 -8.22
CA THR A 40 2.25 -10.33 -7.53
C THR A 40 3.25 -11.05 -8.43
N ASP A 41 4.27 -11.64 -7.83
CA ASP A 41 5.15 -12.58 -8.53
C ASP A 41 4.38 -13.78 -9.10
#